data_AF-A0A0D6TNW7-F1
#
_entry.id   AF-A0A0D6TNW7-F1
#
_cell.length_a   1.000
_cell.length_b   1.000
_cell.length_c   1.000
_cell.angle_alpha   90.00
_cell.angle_beta   90.00
_cell.angle_gamma   90.00
#
_symmetry.space_group_name_H-M   'P 1'
#
loop_
_entity.id
_entity.type
_entity.pdbx_description
1 polymer ?
#
loop_
_entity_poly.entity_id
_entity_poly.type
_entity_poly.pdbx_seq_one_letter_code
_entity_poly.pdbx_strand_id
1 'polypeptide(L)'
;MILIYDHWTGSFNDVKASLIKSIAQYLRHYEGVKVGITSNPLNRFSKHNGSNKKWEKMIVKYETSSVKYINEMEKILINNFSDLLLNEVAGGGGPNGGSPYYLYVLIK
;
A
#
# COMPACT_ATOMS: atom_id res chain seq x y z
N MET A 1 -15.64 -3.85 -4.23
CA MET A 1 -14.18 -3.98 -4.09
C MET A 1 -13.84 -5.36 -3.51
N ILE A 2 -12.67 -5.94 -3.79
CA ILE A 2 -12.19 -7.20 -3.21
C ILE A 2 -10.93 -6.94 -2.37
N LEU A 3 -10.84 -7.53 -1.18
CA LEU A 3 -9.63 -7.52 -0.34
C LEU A 3 -8.83 -8.80 -0.56
N ILE A 4 -7.55 -8.67 -0.87
CA ILE A 4 -6.64 -9.80 -1.12
C ILE A 4 -5.43 -9.66 -0.19
N TYR A 5 -5.05 -10.76 0.46
CA TYR A 5 -3.81 -10.87 1.22
C TYR A 5 -2.80 -11.66 0.40
N ASP A 6 -1.91 -10.94 -0.30
CA ASP A 6 -0.81 -11.50 -1.09
C ASP A 6 0.46 -10.72 -0.73
N HIS A 7 0.96 -10.99 0.48
CA HIS A 7 1.95 -10.16 1.13
C HIS A 7 3.22 -10.91 1.46
N TRP A 8 4.32 -10.17 1.38
CA TRP A 8 5.59 -10.59 1.96
C TRP A 8 5.62 -10.25 3.46
N THR A 9 6.39 -11.05 4.18
CA THR A 9 6.82 -10.80 5.56
C THR A 9 8.35 -10.76 5.60
N GLY A 10 8.93 -10.36 6.73
CA GLY A 10 10.39 -10.38 6.92
C GLY A 10 11.02 -9.00 6.99
N SER A 11 12.34 -8.95 6.78
CA SER A 11 13.11 -7.71 6.96
C SER A 11 12.89 -6.73 5.79
N PHE A 12 13.02 -5.44 6.09
CA PHE A 12 12.85 -4.37 5.11
C PHE A 12 13.77 -4.53 3.89
N ASN A 13 15.03 -4.91 4.10
CA ASN A 13 16.03 -4.99 3.03
C ASN A 13 15.75 -6.15 2.06
N ASP A 14 15.20 -7.24 2.56
CA ASP A 14 14.94 -8.44 1.75
C ASP A 14 13.73 -8.22 0.81
N VAL A 15 12.72 -7.49 1.29
CA VAL A 15 11.45 -7.32 0.59
C VAL A 15 11.45 -6.09 -0.33
N LYS A 16 12.25 -5.07 -0.04
CA LYS A 16 12.22 -3.75 -0.73
C LYS A 16 12.26 -3.86 -2.26
N ALA A 17 13.23 -4.58 -2.80
CA ALA A 17 13.42 -4.66 -4.25
C ALA A 17 12.24 -5.36 -4.94
N SER A 18 11.74 -6.44 -4.33
CA SER A 18 10.58 -7.21 -4.81
C SER A 18 9.30 -6.38 -4.77
N LEU A 19 9.10 -5.61 -3.70
CA LEU A 19 7.95 -4.74 -3.56
C LEU A 19 7.94 -3.63 -4.61
N ILE A 20 9.08 -2.95 -4.83
CA ILE A 20 9.22 -1.91 -5.87
C ILE A 20 8.87 -2.49 -7.25
N LYS A 21 9.41 -3.67 -7.59
CA LYS A 21 9.10 -4.36 -8.86
C LYS A 21 7.61 -4.70 -8.99
N SER A 22 6.99 -5.16 -7.89
CA SER A 22 5.57 -5.48 -7.85
C SER A 22 4.70 -4.24 -8.08
N ILE A 23 4.99 -3.12 -7.41
CA ILE A 23 4.26 -1.85 -7.63
C ILE A 23 4.43 -1.35 -9.07
N ALA A 24 5.65 -1.40 -9.60
CA ALA A 24 5.91 -1.02 -10.99
C ALA A 24 5.12 -1.87 -12.00
N GLN A 25 4.87 -3.15 -11.70
CA GLN A 25 4.01 -3.99 -12.52
C GLN A 25 2.55 -3.51 -12.49
N TYR A 26 2.00 -3.21 -11.31
CA TYR A 26 0.64 -2.65 -11.23
C TYR A 26 0.52 -1.34 -12.01
N LEU A 27 1.49 -0.43 -11.87
CA LEU A 27 1.50 0.85 -12.59
C LEU A 27 1.52 0.72 -14.12
N ARG A 28 2.04 -0.41 -14.65
CA ARG A 28 2.04 -0.66 -16.10
C ARG A 28 0.73 -1.24 -16.62
N HIS A 29 -0.07 -1.90 -15.78
CA HIS A 29 -1.23 -2.68 -16.22
C HIS A 29 -2.57 -2.09 -15.78
N TYR A 30 -2.58 -1.13 -14.87
CA TYR A 30 -3.80 -0.54 -14.32
C TYR A 30 -3.77 0.97 -14.47
N GLU A 31 -4.89 1.55 -14.90
CA GLU A 31 -5.02 3.00 -15.12
C GLU A 31 -5.05 3.81 -13.83
N GLY A 32 -5.32 3.17 -12.69
CA GLY A 32 -5.34 3.81 -11.39
C GLY A 32 -4.73 2.95 -10.31
N VAL A 33 -3.59 3.40 -9.77
CA VAL A 33 -2.91 2.72 -8.68
C VAL A 33 -2.69 3.69 -7.52
N LYS A 34 -2.93 3.22 -6.30
CA LYS A 34 -2.60 3.95 -5.07
C LYS A 34 -1.92 3.03 -4.06
N VAL A 35 -0.87 3.53 -3.43
CA VAL A 35 -0.23 2.83 -2.30
C VAL A 35 -0.65 3.48 -0.99
N GLY A 36 -0.79 2.69 0.06
CA GLY A 36 -0.96 3.22 1.40
C GLY A 36 -0.60 2.23 2.49
N ILE A 37 -0.55 2.72 3.73
CA ILE A 37 -0.31 1.89 4.92
C ILE A 37 -1.46 1.90 5.92
N THR A 38 -1.55 0.85 6.73
CA THR A 38 -2.56 0.71 7.79
C THR A 38 -2.17 -0.36 8.80
N SER A 39 -2.68 -0.27 10.03
CA SER A 39 -2.67 -1.37 11.02
C SER A 39 -3.91 -2.27 10.92
N ASN A 40 -4.96 -1.83 10.20
CA ASN A 40 -6.23 -2.54 10.11
C ASN A 40 -6.73 -2.52 8.64
N PRO A 41 -6.32 -3.52 7.84
CA PRO A 41 -6.70 -3.60 6.44
C PRO A 41 -8.22 -3.65 6.22
N LEU A 42 -8.98 -4.30 7.10
CA LEU A 42 -10.44 -4.40 6.99
C LEU A 42 -11.11 -3.03 7.13
N ASN A 43 -10.75 -2.25 8.15
CA ASN A 43 -11.27 -0.91 8.33
C ASN A 43 -10.88 0.00 7.15
N ARG A 44 -9.61 -0.09 6.71
CA ARG A 44 -9.13 0.69 5.56
C ARG A 44 -9.85 0.30 4.26
N PHE A 45 -10.10 -0.99 4.05
CA PHE A 45 -10.89 -1.53 2.95
C PHE A 45 -12.31 -0.94 2.97
N SER A 46 -13.01 -0.98 4.10
CA SER A 46 -14.36 -0.43 4.23
C SER A 46 -14.42 1.06 3.88
N LYS A 47 -13.42 1.84 4.32
CA LYS A 47 -13.32 3.28 3.98
C LYS A 47 -13.16 3.53 2.49
N HIS A 48 -12.32 2.75 1.80
CA HIS A 48 -12.12 2.90 0.36
C HIS A 48 -13.30 2.36 -0.46
N ASN A 49 -13.93 1.27 -0.01
CA ASN A 49 -15.13 0.71 -0.65
C ASN A 49 -16.32 1.67 -0.56
N GLY A 50 -16.45 2.42 0.55
CA GLY A 50 -17.45 3.47 0.71
C GLY A 50 -17.12 4.80 0.02
N SER A 51 -15.97 4.91 -0.66
CA SER A 51 -15.57 6.14 -1.35
C SER A 51 -16.08 6.17 -2.79
N ASN A 52 -16.35 7.36 -3.34
CA ASN A 52 -16.77 7.55 -4.74
C ASN A 52 -15.66 7.31 -5.78
N LYS A 53 -14.51 6.74 -5.38
CA LYS A 53 -13.32 6.58 -6.23
C LYS A 53 -13.32 5.29 -7.07
N LYS A 54 -14.32 4.42 -6.90
CA LYS A 54 -14.55 3.20 -7.70
C LYS A 54 -13.32 2.26 -7.73
N TRP A 55 -12.69 2.03 -6.58
CA TRP A 55 -11.60 1.05 -6.47
C TRP A 55 -12.13 -0.39 -6.64
N GLU A 56 -11.43 -1.20 -7.42
CA GLU A 56 -11.83 -2.59 -7.69
C GLU A 56 -11.24 -3.56 -6.67
N LYS A 57 -9.95 -3.41 -6.35
CA LYS A 57 -9.23 -4.30 -5.44
C LYS A 57 -8.34 -3.54 -4.48
N MET A 58 -8.21 -4.08 -3.27
CA MET A 58 -7.21 -3.73 -2.30
C MET A 58 -6.35 -4.97 -2.04
N ILE A 59 -5.06 -4.89 -2.32
CA ILE A 59 -4.12 -6.00 -2.21
C ILE A 59 -3.08 -5.63 -1.16
N VAL A 60 -3.05 -6.37 -0.06
CA VAL A 60 -2.00 -6.23 0.95
C VAL A 60 -0.73 -6.87 0.40
N LYS A 61 0.38 -6.13 0.37
CA LYS A 61 1.65 -6.56 -0.24
C LYS A 61 2.79 -6.73 0.74
N TYR A 62 2.72 -6.12 1.92
CA TYR A 62 3.77 -6.29 2.93
C TYR A 62 3.20 -6.16 4.35
N GLU A 63 3.69 -6.98 5.25
CA GLU A 63 3.39 -6.95 6.69
C GLU A 63 4.67 -6.82 7.51
N THR A 64 4.64 -5.97 8.53
CA THR A 64 5.74 -5.81 9.48
C THR A 64 5.25 -5.34 10.84
N SER A 65 5.98 -5.65 11.91
CA SER A 65 5.75 -5.09 13.25
C SER A 65 6.43 -3.73 13.46
N SER A 66 7.26 -3.27 12.51
CA SER A 66 8.05 -2.05 12.63
C SER A 66 7.36 -0.85 11.97
N VAL A 67 6.92 0.11 12.78
CA VAL A 67 6.37 1.38 12.30
C VAL A 67 7.39 2.18 11.48
N LYS A 68 8.68 2.07 11.83
CA LYS A 68 9.76 2.71 11.07
C LYS A 68 9.82 2.13 9.67
N TYR A 69 9.83 0.80 9.54
CA TYR A 69 9.97 0.14 8.24
C TYR A 69 8.78 0.39 7.33
N ILE A 70 7.56 0.35 7.86
CA ILE A 70 6.36 0.56 7.04
C ILE A 70 6.27 2.01 6.51
N ASN A 71 6.65 2.98 7.33
CA ASN A 71 6.71 4.39 6.93
C ASN A 71 7.82 4.64 5.91
N GLU A 72 9.02 4.09 6.11
CA GLU A 72 10.11 4.18 5.15
C GLU A 72 9.73 3.55 3.81
N MET A 73 9.03 2.41 3.83
CA MET A 73 8.58 1.74 2.61
C MET A 73 7.54 2.55 1.84
N GLU A 74 6.55 3.11 2.54
CA GLU A 74 5.54 3.98 1.91
C GLU A 74 6.20 5.19 1.24
N LYS A 75 7.12 5.85 1.96
CA LYS A 75 7.85 7.00 1.46
C LYS A 75 8.66 6.67 0.20
N ILE A 76 9.38 5.55 0.19
CA ILE A 76 10.18 5.14 -0.97
C ILE A 76 9.29 4.86 -2.19
N LEU A 77 8.16 4.18 -2.01
CA LEU A 77 7.25 3.88 -3.11
C LEU A 77 6.58 5.14 -3.67
N ILE A 78 6.15 6.06 -2.81
CA ILE A 78 5.57 7.34 -3.24
C ILE A 78 6.63 8.17 -3.97
N ASN A 79 7.86 8.24 -3.45
CA ASN A 79 8.93 9.02 -4.09
C ASN A 79 9.36 8.43 -5.44
N ASN A 80 9.42 7.11 -5.57
CA ASN A 80 9.83 6.45 -6.82
C ASN A 80 8.77 6.55 -7.93
N PHE A 81 7.50 6.74 -7.57
CA PHE A 81 6.38 6.65 -8.51
C PHE A 81 5.39 7.82 -8.36
N SER A 82 5.86 8.99 -7.90
CA SER A 82 5.02 10.15 -7.56
C SER A 82 4.10 10.56 -8.71
N ASP A 83 4.62 10.48 -9.94
CA ASP A 83 3.93 10.97 -11.14
C ASP A 83 2.92 9.95 -11.70
N LEU A 84 2.97 8.71 -11.21
CA LEU A 84 2.13 7.61 -11.68
C LEU A 84 1.08 7.18 -10.64
N LEU A 85 1.32 7.46 -9.36
CA LEU A 85 0.41 7.10 -8.28
C LEU A 85 -0.71 8.13 -8.12
N LEU A 86 -1.94 7.66 -7.92
CA LEU A 86 -3.10 8.50 -7.60
C LEU A 86 -3.14 8.89 -6.10
N ASN A 87 -1.98 9.08 -5.49
CA ASN A 87 -1.85 9.49 -4.10
C ASN A 87 -2.09 11.00 -3.99
N GLU A 88 -3.22 11.41 -3.38
CA GLU A 88 -3.58 12.85 -3.24
C GLU A 88 -2.67 13.64 -2.28
N VAL A 89 -1.99 12.97 -1.34
CA VAL A 89 -1.05 13.61 -0.39
C VAL A 89 0.11 12.63 -0.16
N ALA A 90 1.34 13.15 -0.16
CA ALA A 90 2.53 12.38 0.24
C ALA A 90 2.32 11.87 1.67
N GLY A 91 2.43 10.56 1.87
CA GLY A 91 2.02 9.84 3.08
C GLY A 91 2.24 10.61 4.38
N GLY A 92 1.16 10.90 5.11
CA GLY A 92 1.19 11.67 6.36
C GLY A 92 0.27 11.15 7.45
N GLY A 93 -0.59 10.17 7.15
CA GLY A 93 -1.57 9.66 8.12
C GLY A 93 -1.04 8.59 9.07
N GLY A 94 0.16 8.04 8.79
CA GLY A 94 0.73 6.88 9.48
C GLY A 94 -0.18 5.64 9.46
N PRO A 95 0.33 4.48 9.91
CA PRO A 95 -0.53 3.35 10.18
C PRO A 95 -1.20 3.59 11.55
N ASN A 96 -2.28 4.38 11.60
CA ASN A 96 -3.02 4.67 12.84
C ASN A 96 -3.37 3.37 13.59
N GLY A 97 -2.72 3.07 14.73
CA GLY A 97 -2.95 1.87 15.54
C GLY A 97 -1.67 1.11 15.92
N GLY A 98 -1.84 -0.11 16.45
CA GLY A 98 -0.75 -1.00 16.84
C GLY A 98 -0.30 -1.95 15.72
N SER A 99 0.86 -2.56 15.90
CA SER A 99 1.33 -3.69 15.09
C SER A 99 0.30 -4.83 15.06
N PRO A 100 0.20 -5.61 13.97
CA PRO A 100 0.99 -5.52 12.73
C PRO A 100 0.60 -4.35 11.83
N TYR A 101 1.58 -3.89 11.05
CA TYR A 101 1.43 -2.83 10.05
C TYR A 101 1.51 -3.41 8.65
N TYR A 102 0.69 -2.87 7.76
CA TYR A 102 0.48 -3.39 6.43
C TYR A 102 0.65 -2.30 5.39
N LEU A 103 1.30 -2.65 4.29
CA LEU A 103 1.31 -1.87 3.05
C LEU A 103 0.34 -2.54 2.07
N TYR A 104 -0.50 -1.72 1.46
CA TYR A 104 -1.47 -2.18 0.47
C TYR A 104 -1.42 -1.33 -0.80
N VAL A 105 -1.94 -1.93 -1.87
CA VAL A 105 -2.15 -1.32 -3.17
C VAL A 105 -3.64 -1.33 -3.46
N LEU A 106 -4.16 -0.20 -3.93
CA LEU A 106 -5.47 -0.10 -4.55
C LEU A 106 -5.30 -0.06 -6.05
N ILE A 107 -6.13 -0.80 -6.76
CA ILE A 107 -6.21 -0.77 -8.22
C ILE A 107 -7.65 -0.49 -8.66
N LYS A 108 -7.76 0.30 -9.72
CA LYS A 108 -8.96 0.49 -10.53
C LYS A 108 -8.93 -0.42 -11.74
#